data_AF-A0A836U222-F1
#
_entry.id   AF-A0A836U222-F1
#
_cell.length_a   1.000
_cell.length_b   1.000
_cell.length_c   1.000
_cell.angle_alpha   90.00
_cell.angle_beta   90.00
_cell.angle_gamma   90.00
#
_symmetry.space_group_name_H-M   'P 1'
#
loop_
_entity.id
_entity.type
_entity.pdbx_description
1 polymer ?
#
loop_
_entity_poly.entity_id
_entity_poly.type
_entity_poly.pdbx_seq_one_letter_code
_entity_poly.pdbx_strand_id
1 'polypeptide(L)'
;MTAFFYYYIAAWMTACVIAIVLMIQNIKTMILFQKKYWDFLKIKWKLITFFIALSAFVILAPYTGDPTWDYYDAAFMSILTFMTAPWSVGTLFRFINKQEKLKIAYIAACCWMFSASWSYDIYLVFRDGDYPITWLPNIFASSVLYVSAGLFWNLTYKDGRGVIFGFMENDWPAEKTNTHFSKLTLYAIPFMILAAAIFVPFLT
;
A
#
# COMPACT_ATOMS: atom_id res chain seq x y z
N MET A 1 -25.26 -4.46 14.64
CA MET A 1 -24.51 -5.22 13.61
C MET A 1 -25.31 -6.43 13.16
N THR A 2 -25.32 -6.73 11.86
CA THR A 2 -25.99 -7.93 11.32
C THR A 2 -25.09 -9.17 11.49
N ALA A 3 -25.66 -10.38 11.40
CA ALA A 3 -24.90 -11.63 11.46
C ALA A 3 -23.75 -11.68 10.44
N PHE A 4 -23.97 -11.11 9.24
CA PHE A 4 -22.95 -10.96 8.21
C PHE A 4 -21.69 -10.23 8.71
N PHE A 5 -21.84 -9.10 9.43
CA PHE A 5 -20.70 -8.33 9.92
C PHE A 5 -19.88 -9.10 10.97
N TYR A 6 -20.53 -9.88 11.84
CA TYR A 6 -19.81 -10.72 12.79
C TYR A 6 -18.95 -11.77 12.08
N TYR A 7 -19.50 -12.45 11.06
CA TYR A 7 -18.74 -13.41 10.27
C TYR A 7 -17.61 -12.74 9.49
N TYR A 8 -17.88 -11.59 8.87
CA TYR A 8 -16.88 -10.82 8.16
C TYR A 8 -15.72 -10.40 9.08
N ILE A 9 -16.02 -9.85 10.28
CA ILE A 9 -15.02 -9.44 11.26
C ILE A 9 -14.21 -10.64 11.75
N ALA A 10 -14.89 -11.73 12.13
CA ALA A 10 -14.21 -12.95 12.57
C ALA A 10 -13.29 -13.52 11.48
N ALA A 11 -13.73 -13.49 10.22
CA ALA A 11 -12.95 -13.98 9.09
C ALA A 11 -11.69 -13.16 8.85
N TRP A 12 -11.78 -11.83 8.76
CA TRP A 12 -10.59 -11.02 8.50
C TRP A 12 -9.64 -10.98 9.72
N MET A 13 -10.16 -10.99 10.95
CA MET A 13 -9.34 -11.13 12.17
C MET A 13 -8.55 -12.44 12.16
N THR A 14 -9.22 -13.56 11.84
CA THR A 14 -8.57 -14.87 11.69
C THR A 14 -7.51 -14.80 10.59
N ALA A 15 -7.80 -14.13 9.47
CA ALA A 15 -6.86 -13.97 8.37
C ALA A 15 -5.60 -13.21 8.81
N CYS A 16 -5.75 -12.12 9.57
CA CYS A 16 -4.65 -11.36 10.15
C CYS A 16 -3.82 -12.18 11.13
N VAL A 17 -4.44 -12.96 12.02
CA VAL A 17 -3.73 -13.83 12.97
C VAL A 17 -2.90 -14.87 12.22
N ILE A 18 -3.48 -15.54 11.22
CA ILE A 18 -2.75 -16.50 10.38
C ILE A 18 -1.59 -15.80 9.66
N ALA A 19 -1.81 -14.60 9.11
CA ALA A 19 -0.77 -13.84 8.42
C ALA A 19 0.38 -13.49 9.38
N ILE A 20 0.09 -13.05 10.61
CA ILE A 20 1.10 -12.75 11.63
C ILE A 20 1.92 -13.99 11.98
N VAL A 21 1.27 -15.14 12.21
CA VAL A 21 1.97 -16.40 12.51
C VAL A 21 2.88 -16.80 11.35
N LEU A 22 2.38 -16.76 10.11
CA LEU A 22 3.17 -17.08 8.93
C LEU A 22 4.32 -16.09 8.73
N MET A 23 4.10 -14.81 9.03
CA MET A 23 5.09 -13.74 8.93
C MET A 23 6.23 -13.96 9.93
N ILE A 24 5.93 -14.29 11.18
CA ILE A 24 6.94 -14.63 12.21
C ILE A 24 7.75 -15.85 11.78
N GLN A 25 7.09 -16.90 11.27
CA GLN A 25 7.75 -18.12 10.79
C GLN A 25 8.67 -17.89 9.58
N ASN A 26 8.39 -16.87 8.75
CA ASN A 26 9.10 -16.60 7.50
C ASN A 26 9.87 -15.27 7.52
N ILE A 27 10.07 -14.67 8.69
CA ILE A 27 10.62 -13.31 8.82
C ILE A 27 11.98 -13.15 8.13
N LYS A 28 12.83 -14.19 8.16
CA LYS A 28 14.17 -14.17 7.55
C LYS A 28 14.14 -14.28 6.02
N THR A 29 13.10 -14.88 5.45
CA THR A 29 12.99 -15.10 4.00
C THR A 29 12.23 -13.98 3.30
N MET A 30 11.37 -13.28 4.04
CA MET A 30 10.55 -12.20 3.51
C MET A 30 11.37 -10.94 3.19
N ILE A 31 11.24 -10.48 1.95
CA ILE A 31 11.87 -9.24 1.46
C ILE A 31 11.51 -8.03 2.35
N LEU A 32 10.26 -7.94 2.80
CA LEU A 32 9.75 -6.85 3.64
C LEU A 32 10.61 -6.56 4.88
N PHE A 33 11.21 -7.60 5.47
CA PHE A 33 12.04 -7.48 6.68
C PHE A 33 13.54 -7.40 6.39
N GLN A 34 13.94 -7.46 5.13
CA GLN A 34 15.34 -7.35 4.73
C GLN A 34 15.75 -5.89 4.60
N LYS A 35 16.97 -5.57 5.06
CA LYS A 35 17.55 -4.23 4.94
C LYS A 35 17.46 -3.66 3.51
N LYS A 36 17.69 -4.50 2.50
CA LYS A 36 17.62 -4.11 1.07
C LYS A 36 16.28 -3.48 0.69
N TYR A 37 15.17 -3.97 1.24
CA TYR A 37 13.85 -3.40 0.97
C TYR A 37 13.71 -1.99 1.55
N TRP A 38 14.19 -1.79 2.78
CA TRP A 38 14.19 -0.48 3.42
C TRP A 38 15.12 0.52 2.74
N ASP A 39 16.28 0.06 2.26
CA ASP A 39 17.18 0.89 1.45
C ASP A 39 16.52 1.27 0.11
N PHE A 40 15.80 0.33 -0.52
CA PHE A 40 14.99 0.59 -1.72
C PHE A 40 13.86 1.60 -1.53
N LEU A 41 13.22 1.64 -0.35
CA LEU A 41 12.21 2.66 -0.02
C LEU A 41 12.85 4.03 0.28
N LYS A 42 14.07 4.05 0.81
CA LYS A 42 14.80 5.28 1.16
C LYS A 42 15.42 6.01 -0.03
N ILE A 43 15.24 5.51 -1.25
CA ILE A 43 15.64 6.23 -2.46
C ILE A 43 14.99 7.63 -2.44
N LYS A 44 15.81 8.68 -2.59
CA LYS A 44 15.43 10.08 -2.35
C LYS A 44 14.08 10.48 -2.92
N TRP A 45 13.80 10.17 -4.20
CA TRP A 45 12.55 10.58 -4.84
C TRP A 45 11.32 9.86 -4.26
N LYS A 46 11.47 8.63 -3.76
CA LYS A 46 10.37 7.90 -3.12
C LYS A 46 10.01 8.53 -1.79
N LEU A 47 11.01 8.90 -1.00
CA LEU A 47 10.81 9.64 0.25
C LEU A 47 10.15 10.99 -0.02
N ILE A 48 10.63 11.76 -1.01
CA ILE A 48 10.03 13.06 -1.35
C ILE A 48 8.57 12.90 -1.75
N THR A 49 8.27 11.97 -2.67
CA THR A 49 6.89 11.74 -3.13
C THR A 49 5.99 11.17 -2.04
N PHE A 50 6.53 10.34 -1.15
CA PHE A 50 5.85 9.89 0.05
C PHE A 50 5.51 11.06 1.00
N PHE A 51 6.46 11.93 1.32
CA PHE A 51 6.18 13.07 2.21
C PHE A 51 5.17 14.04 1.59
N ILE A 52 5.22 14.27 0.27
CA ILE A 52 4.21 15.06 -0.44
C ILE A 52 2.83 14.42 -0.30
N ALA A 53 2.71 13.12 -0.60
CA ALA A 53 1.44 12.39 -0.48
C ALA A 53 0.94 12.39 0.97
N LEU A 54 1.77 12.00 1.93
CA LEU A 54 1.44 12.00 3.36
C LEU A 54 0.92 13.36 3.82
N SER A 55 1.63 14.44 3.46
CA SER A 55 1.22 15.80 3.84
C SER A 55 -0.11 16.17 3.20
N ALA A 56 -0.30 15.86 1.91
CA ALA A 56 -1.56 16.12 1.21
C ALA A 56 -2.73 15.37 1.86
N PHE A 57 -2.61 14.07 2.11
CA PHE A 57 -3.65 13.28 2.76
C PHE A 57 -3.95 13.78 4.17
N VAL A 58 -2.93 13.96 5.02
CA VAL A 58 -3.14 14.39 6.40
C VAL A 58 -3.74 15.80 6.48
N ILE A 59 -3.31 16.72 5.61
CA ILE A 59 -3.82 18.09 5.63
C ILE A 59 -5.23 18.15 5.04
N LEU A 60 -5.48 17.46 3.92
CA LEU A 60 -6.74 17.59 3.17
C LEU A 60 -7.85 16.66 3.67
N ALA A 61 -7.53 15.51 4.26
CA ALA A 61 -8.53 14.53 4.74
C ALA A 61 -9.64 15.13 5.63
N PRO A 62 -9.34 15.97 6.64
CA PRO A 62 -10.38 16.58 7.47
C PRO A 62 -11.26 17.60 6.73
N TYR A 63 -10.80 18.15 5.61
CA TYR A 63 -11.57 19.11 4.80
C TYR A 63 -12.42 18.44 3.72
N THR A 64 -12.43 17.10 3.67
CA THR A 64 -13.23 16.35 2.71
C THR A 64 -14.73 16.39 3.00
N GLY A 65 -15.12 16.79 4.23
CA GLY A 65 -16.50 16.71 4.69
C GLY A 65 -16.95 15.28 4.99
N ASP A 66 -16.08 14.27 4.79
CA ASP A 66 -16.33 12.91 5.24
C ASP A 66 -15.96 12.81 6.74
N PRO A 67 -16.93 12.54 7.63
CA PRO A 67 -16.66 12.45 9.07
C PRO A 67 -15.75 11.27 9.44
N THR A 68 -15.54 10.33 8.51
CA THR A 68 -14.67 9.18 8.73
C THR A 68 -13.20 9.53 8.55
N TRP A 69 -12.87 10.44 7.63
CA TRP A 69 -11.50 10.83 7.30
C TRP A 69 -10.97 11.90 8.26
N ASP A 70 -9.89 11.60 8.96
CA ASP A 70 -9.22 12.55 9.83
C ASP A 70 -7.69 12.53 9.69
N TYR A 71 -7.00 13.26 10.55
CA TYR A 71 -5.55 13.35 10.51
C TYR A 71 -4.87 12.03 10.87
N TYR A 72 -5.48 11.22 11.75
CA TYR A 72 -4.88 10.01 12.29
C TYR A 72 -4.95 8.87 11.28
N ASP A 73 -6.13 8.62 10.72
CA ASP A 73 -6.30 7.57 9.72
C ASP A 73 -5.56 7.85 8.42
N ALA A 74 -5.62 9.09 7.92
CA ALA A 74 -4.84 9.53 6.78
C ALA A 74 -3.33 9.32 7.01
N ALA A 75 -2.83 9.60 8.22
CA ALA A 75 -1.42 9.44 8.55
C ALA A 75 -0.99 7.97 8.59
N PHE A 76 -1.66 7.12 9.38
CA PHE A 76 -1.23 5.73 9.50
C PHE A 76 -1.46 4.95 8.21
N MET A 77 -2.56 5.19 7.48
CA MET A 77 -2.80 4.51 6.21
C MET A 77 -1.76 4.90 5.16
N SER A 78 -1.37 6.17 5.09
CA SER A 78 -0.30 6.63 4.19
C SER A 78 1.04 5.96 4.52
N ILE A 79 1.38 5.86 5.80
CA ILE A 79 2.60 5.19 6.27
C ILE A 79 2.57 3.71 5.93
N LEU A 80 1.47 3.01 6.25
CA LEU A 80 1.29 1.59 5.94
C LEU A 80 1.36 1.34 4.43
N THR A 81 0.76 2.21 3.62
CA THR A 81 0.79 2.13 2.16
C THR A 81 2.22 2.26 1.64
N PHE A 82 2.98 3.25 2.10
CA PHE A 82 4.38 3.40 1.69
C PHE A 82 5.26 2.22 2.10
N MET A 83 5.07 1.71 3.31
CA MET A 83 5.86 0.60 3.83
C MET A 83 5.53 -0.73 3.15
N THR A 84 4.27 -0.96 2.76
CA THR A 84 3.81 -2.30 2.36
C THR A 84 3.40 -2.40 0.90
N ALA A 85 2.86 -1.36 0.27
CA ALA A 85 2.34 -1.46 -1.10
C ALA A 85 3.38 -1.91 -2.13
N PRO A 86 4.62 -1.38 -2.14
CA PRO A 86 5.62 -1.81 -3.11
C PRO A 86 5.97 -3.30 -2.95
N TRP A 87 6.09 -3.76 -1.71
CA TRP A 87 6.34 -5.17 -1.42
C TRP A 87 5.14 -6.06 -1.77
N SER A 88 3.92 -5.69 -1.36
CA SER A 88 2.72 -6.50 -1.57
C SER A 88 2.42 -6.69 -3.05
N VAL A 89 2.42 -5.60 -3.83
CA VAL A 89 2.18 -5.65 -5.29
C VAL A 89 3.25 -6.50 -5.99
N GLY A 90 4.53 -6.28 -5.66
CA GLY A 90 5.62 -7.04 -6.26
C GLY A 90 5.58 -8.53 -5.90
N THR A 91 5.25 -8.85 -4.65
CA THR A 91 5.11 -10.23 -4.17
C THR A 91 3.96 -10.95 -4.85
N LEU A 92 2.79 -10.31 -4.98
CA LEU A 92 1.63 -10.89 -5.65
C LEU A 92 1.90 -11.10 -7.14
N PHE A 93 2.54 -10.13 -7.81
CA PHE A 93 2.98 -10.30 -9.18
C PHE A 93 3.93 -11.50 -9.33
N ARG A 94 4.95 -11.61 -8.47
CA ARG A 94 5.91 -12.72 -8.49
C ARG A 94 5.24 -14.06 -8.20
N PHE A 95 4.23 -14.10 -7.32
CA PHE A 95 3.44 -15.31 -7.08
C PHE A 95 2.67 -15.77 -8.32
N ILE A 96 2.00 -14.84 -9.03
CA ILE A 96 1.30 -15.14 -10.29
C ILE A 96 2.29 -15.68 -11.35
N ASN A 97 3.53 -15.17 -11.34
CA ASN A 97 4.62 -15.63 -12.20
C ASN A 97 5.36 -16.87 -11.66
N LYS A 98 4.87 -17.53 -10.61
CA LYS A 98 5.46 -18.74 -9.98
C LYS A 98 6.87 -18.53 -9.41
N GLN A 99 7.20 -17.29 -9.05
CA GLN A 99 8.49 -16.90 -8.47
C GLN A 99 8.43 -16.68 -6.95
N GLU A 100 7.27 -16.91 -6.33
CA GLU A 100 7.05 -16.70 -4.90
C GLU A 100 6.12 -17.77 -4.31
N LYS A 101 6.20 -18.01 -3.01
CA LYS A 101 5.41 -19.04 -2.32
C LYS A 101 4.02 -18.53 -1.96
N LEU A 102 3.01 -19.42 -2.00
CA LEU A 102 1.63 -19.11 -1.61
C LEU A 102 1.54 -18.48 -0.20
N LYS A 103 2.33 -18.96 0.76
CA LYS A 103 2.34 -18.42 2.13
C LYS A 103 2.73 -16.93 2.16
N ILE A 104 3.67 -16.52 1.32
CA ILE A 104 4.13 -15.13 1.25
C ILE A 104 3.13 -14.26 0.48
N ALA A 105 2.54 -14.80 -0.59
CA ALA A 105 1.45 -14.15 -1.32
C ALA A 105 0.21 -13.90 -0.42
N TYR A 106 -0.13 -14.87 0.42
CA TYR A 106 -1.19 -14.72 1.42
C TYR A 106 -0.91 -13.57 2.39
N ILE A 107 0.32 -13.50 2.94
CA ILE A 107 0.70 -12.38 3.82
C ILE A 107 0.62 -11.04 3.07
N ALA A 108 1.08 -10.99 1.81
CA ALA A 108 0.99 -9.77 0.99
C ALA A 108 -0.47 -9.32 0.76
N ALA A 109 -1.39 -10.25 0.49
CA ALA A 109 -2.81 -9.94 0.37
C ALA A 109 -3.40 -9.43 1.70
N CYS A 110 -3.04 -10.03 2.83
CA CYS A 110 -3.45 -9.54 4.14
C CYS A 110 -2.87 -8.16 4.47
N CYS A 111 -1.59 -7.90 4.16
CA CYS A 111 -0.98 -6.58 4.33
C CYS A 111 -1.65 -5.52 3.47
N TRP A 112 -2.00 -5.86 2.22
CA TRP A 112 -2.80 -4.98 1.36
C TRP A 112 -4.14 -4.67 2.01
N MET A 113 -4.95 -5.68 2.33
CA MET A 113 -6.28 -5.44 2.89
C MET A 113 -6.23 -4.70 4.24
N PHE A 114 -5.23 -5.01 5.06
CA PHE A 114 -5.02 -4.31 6.34
C PHE A 114 -4.68 -2.83 6.14
N SER A 115 -3.77 -2.54 5.21
CA SER A 115 -3.36 -1.15 4.91
C SER A 115 -4.46 -0.36 4.20
N ALA A 116 -5.23 -0.99 3.32
CA ALA A 116 -6.24 -0.32 2.50
C ALA A 116 -7.61 -0.21 3.18
N SER A 117 -7.93 -1.04 4.16
CA SER A 117 -9.25 -1.02 4.82
C SER A 117 -9.19 -1.35 6.30
N TRP A 118 -8.69 -2.53 6.68
CA TRP A 118 -8.98 -3.03 8.04
C TRP A 118 -8.38 -2.18 9.14
N SER A 119 -7.22 -1.55 8.93
CA SER A 119 -6.64 -0.60 9.91
C SER A 119 -7.53 0.62 10.13
N TYR A 120 -8.12 1.16 9.07
CA TYR A 120 -9.10 2.24 9.11
C TYR A 120 -10.41 1.81 9.78
N ASP A 121 -10.93 0.64 9.42
CA ASP A 121 -12.17 0.14 10.02
C ASP A 121 -12.02 -0.09 11.53
N ILE A 122 -10.88 -0.67 11.95
CA ILE A 122 -10.54 -0.85 13.37
C ILE A 122 -10.51 0.50 14.08
N TYR A 123 -9.84 1.49 13.48
CA TYR A 123 -9.72 2.83 14.05
C TYR A 123 -11.09 3.46 14.28
N LEU A 124 -11.97 3.41 13.28
CA LEU A 124 -13.32 3.96 13.40
C LEU A 124 -14.17 3.24 14.43
N VAL A 125 -14.08 1.92 14.53
CA VAL A 125 -14.77 1.17 15.58
C VAL A 125 -14.30 1.63 16.97
N PHE A 126 -13.00 1.89 17.15
CA PHE A 126 -12.49 2.41 18.43
C PHE A 126 -12.87 3.87 18.68
N ARG A 127 -12.91 4.71 17.63
CA ARG A 127 -13.21 6.15 17.73
C ARG A 127 -14.70 6.42 17.92
N ASP A 128 -15.54 5.79 17.10
CA ASP A 128 -16.96 6.10 16.93
C ASP A 128 -17.87 5.02 17.52
N GLY A 129 -17.34 3.83 17.84
CA GLY A 129 -18.11 2.69 18.37
C GLY A 129 -18.85 1.88 17.30
N ASP A 130 -18.82 2.33 16.06
CA ASP A 130 -19.53 1.73 14.93
C ASP A 130 -18.59 1.36 13.78
N TYR A 131 -18.96 0.31 13.05
CA TYR A 131 -18.24 -0.09 11.85
C TYR A 131 -18.66 0.82 10.66
N PRO A 132 -17.72 1.32 9.84
CA PRO A 132 -18.03 2.30 8.81
C PRO A 132 -19.06 1.79 7.80
N ILE A 133 -20.08 2.60 7.50
CA ILE A 133 -21.08 2.26 6.47
C ILE A 133 -20.46 2.22 5.06
N THR A 134 -19.37 2.95 4.85
CA THR A 134 -18.63 3.06 3.58
C THR A 134 -17.51 2.01 3.43
N TRP A 135 -17.44 1.01 4.31
CA TRP A 135 -16.36 0.01 4.33
C TRP A 135 -16.11 -0.66 2.97
N LEU A 136 -17.18 -1.06 2.26
CA LEU A 136 -17.06 -1.78 1.00
C LEU A 136 -16.55 -0.86 -0.13
N PRO A 137 -17.15 0.33 -0.38
CA PRO A 137 -16.55 1.32 -1.27
C PRO A 137 -15.09 1.67 -0.92
N ASN A 138 -14.78 1.79 0.38
CA ASN A 138 -13.43 2.09 0.85
C ASN A 138 -12.43 1.00 0.43
N ILE A 139 -12.77 -0.28 0.58
CA ILE A 139 -11.91 -1.38 0.12
C ILE A 139 -11.52 -1.17 -1.34
N PHE A 140 -12.47 -0.86 -2.23
CA PHE A 140 -12.17 -0.70 -3.65
C PHE A 140 -11.35 0.56 -3.93
N ALA A 141 -11.77 1.71 -3.41
CA ALA A 141 -11.09 2.98 -3.63
C ALA A 141 -9.66 2.95 -3.10
N SER A 142 -9.48 2.53 -1.85
CA SER A 142 -8.17 2.44 -1.20
C SER A 142 -7.30 1.33 -1.80
N SER A 143 -7.90 0.26 -2.32
CA SER A 143 -7.15 -0.77 -3.06
C SER A 143 -6.58 -0.26 -4.38
N VAL A 144 -7.34 0.55 -5.12
CA VAL A 144 -6.85 1.19 -6.35
C VAL A 144 -5.64 2.08 -6.01
N LEU A 145 -5.75 2.93 -5.00
CA LEU A 145 -4.65 3.77 -4.52
C LEU A 145 -3.45 2.93 -4.06
N TYR A 146 -3.68 1.88 -3.28
CA TYR A 146 -2.64 1.02 -2.76
C TYR A 146 -1.87 0.32 -3.89
N VAL A 147 -2.57 -0.26 -4.87
CA VAL A 147 -1.93 -0.90 -6.02
C VAL A 147 -1.17 0.13 -6.86
N SER A 148 -1.76 1.30 -7.12
CA SER A 148 -1.10 2.37 -7.87
C SER A 148 0.15 2.88 -7.17
N ALA A 149 0.11 3.06 -5.85
CA ALA A 149 1.28 3.42 -5.05
C ALA A 149 2.36 2.32 -5.10
N GLY A 150 1.95 1.06 -5.00
CA GLY A 150 2.85 -0.08 -5.11
C GLY A 150 3.51 -0.18 -6.49
N LEU A 151 2.79 0.07 -7.58
CA LEU A 151 3.34 0.15 -8.93
C LEU A 151 4.28 1.35 -9.08
N PHE A 152 3.83 2.52 -8.64
CA PHE A 152 4.58 3.77 -8.71
C PHE A 152 5.95 3.68 -8.02
N TRP A 153 5.99 3.26 -6.76
CA TRP A 153 7.25 3.12 -6.02
C TRP A 153 8.09 1.89 -6.42
N ASN A 154 7.57 1.05 -7.30
CA ASN A 154 8.35 0.02 -8.00
C ASN A 154 8.88 0.49 -9.37
N LEU A 155 8.51 1.66 -9.88
CA LEU A 155 9.08 2.17 -11.12
C LEU A 155 10.60 2.30 -10.99
N THR A 156 11.29 1.79 -12.00
CA THR A 156 12.74 1.84 -12.07
C THR A 156 13.22 1.93 -13.51
N TYR A 157 14.39 2.55 -13.72
CA TYR A 157 15.01 2.67 -15.03
C TYR A 157 16.21 1.75 -15.12
N LYS A 158 16.25 0.93 -16.17
CA LYS A 158 17.36 0.02 -16.46
C LYS A 158 17.92 0.28 -17.85
N ASP A 159 19.23 0.45 -17.93
CA ASP A 159 19.92 0.66 -19.20
C ASP A 159 19.63 -0.51 -20.16
N GLY A 160 19.26 -0.19 -21.40
CA GLY A 160 18.87 -1.16 -22.44
C GLY A 160 17.44 -1.71 -22.36
N ARG A 161 16.72 -1.54 -21.24
CA ARG A 161 15.30 -1.96 -21.11
C ARG A 161 14.31 -0.80 -20.93
N GLY A 162 14.80 0.37 -20.55
CA GLY A 162 13.96 1.54 -20.26
C GLY A 162 13.31 1.46 -18.88
N VAL A 163 12.08 1.97 -18.78
CA VAL A 163 11.31 1.98 -17.53
C VAL A 163 10.58 0.65 -17.35
N ILE A 164 10.82 0.01 -16.21
CA ILE A 164 10.20 -1.27 -15.82
C ILE A 164 9.74 -1.19 -14.36
N PHE A 165 9.03 -2.22 -13.90
CA PHE A 165 8.79 -2.41 -12.47
C PHE A 165 9.92 -3.25 -11.86
N GLY A 166 10.47 -2.81 -10.74
CA GLY A 166 11.59 -3.44 -10.06
C GLY A 166 11.34 -4.91 -9.73
N PHE A 167 10.12 -5.28 -9.33
CA PHE A 167 9.76 -6.67 -9.01
C PHE A 167 9.81 -7.64 -10.19
N MET A 168 9.95 -7.15 -11.44
CA MET A 168 10.18 -7.97 -12.62
C MET A 168 11.62 -8.49 -12.72
N GLU A 169 12.52 -7.98 -11.88
CA GLU A 169 13.93 -8.38 -11.83
C GLU A 169 14.16 -9.43 -10.73
N ASN A 170 15.06 -10.37 -11.01
CA ASN A 170 15.37 -11.46 -10.09
C ASN A 170 16.03 -10.98 -8.79
N ASP A 171 16.76 -9.87 -8.85
CA ASP A 171 17.48 -9.27 -7.73
C ASP A 171 16.67 -8.22 -6.96
N TRP A 172 15.37 -8.06 -7.27
CA TRP A 172 14.48 -7.18 -6.52
C TRP A 172 14.48 -7.51 -5.01
N PRO A 173 14.58 -6.51 -4.12
CA PRO A 173 14.63 -5.07 -4.37
C PRO A 173 16.09 -4.57 -4.43
N ALA A 174 16.71 -4.59 -5.61
CA ALA A 174 18.06 -4.07 -5.80
C ALA A 174 18.07 -2.54 -5.91
N GLU A 175 19.05 -1.92 -5.27
CA GLU A 175 19.27 -0.46 -5.27
C GLU A 175 19.94 0.04 -6.55
N LYS A 176 20.62 -0.85 -7.31
CA LYS A 176 21.55 -0.50 -8.40
C LYS A 176 20.90 0.13 -9.64
N THR A 177 19.60 0.32 -9.65
CA THR A 177 18.89 0.97 -10.76
C THR A 177 18.91 2.49 -10.61
N ASN A 178 19.26 3.16 -11.71
CA ASN A 178 19.52 4.60 -11.81
C ASN A 178 18.53 5.48 -11.00
N THR A 179 19.07 6.32 -10.12
CA THR A 179 18.34 7.13 -9.13
C THR A 179 17.64 8.37 -9.72
N HIS A 180 17.74 8.58 -11.03
CA HIS A 180 17.23 9.78 -11.70
C HIS A 180 15.73 9.68 -11.99
N PHE A 181 14.93 10.28 -11.11
CA PHE A 181 13.47 10.37 -11.24
C PHE A 181 13.00 10.98 -12.57
N SER A 182 13.82 11.85 -13.20
CA SER A 182 13.51 12.46 -14.49
C SER A 182 13.22 11.46 -15.61
N LYS A 183 13.86 10.28 -15.57
CA LYS A 183 13.60 9.19 -16.54
C LYS A 183 12.29 8.44 -16.26
N LEU A 184 11.73 8.60 -15.05
CA LEU A 184 10.51 7.93 -14.60
C LEU A 184 9.28 8.85 -14.70
N THR A 185 9.46 10.17 -14.77
CA THR A 185 8.38 11.16 -14.65
C THR A 185 7.18 10.86 -15.54
N LEU A 186 7.40 10.54 -16.82
CA LEU A 186 6.31 10.25 -17.75
C LEU A 186 5.44 9.07 -17.30
N TYR A 187 6.06 8.03 -16.75
CA TYR A 187 5.39 6.83 -16.25
C TYR A 187 4.84 7.00 -14.84
N ALA A 188 5.38 7.95 -14.08
CA ALA A 188 4.91 8.33 -12.76
C ALA A 188 3.59 9.12 -12.81
N ILE A 189 3.43 9.98 -13.82
CA ILE A 189 2.30 10.91 -13.95
C ILE A 189 0.93 10.23 -13.81
N PRO A 190 0.62 9.10 -14.47
CA PRO A 190 -0.70 8.47 -14.33
C PRO A 190 -1.03 8.09 -12.88
N PHE A 191 -0.04 7.59 -12.12
CA PHE A 191 -0.24 7.22 -10.71
C PHE A 191 -0.41 8.46 -9.83
N MET A 192 0.34 9.52 -10.10
CA MET A 192 0.23 10.80 -9.39
C MET A 192 -1.11 11.48 -9.66
N ILE A 193 -1.58 11.48 -10.91
CA ILE A 193 -2.89 12.00 -11.29
C ILE A 193 -3.99 11.22 -10.56
N LEU A 194 -3.91 9.89 -10.55
CA LEU A 194 -4.90 9.07 -9.85
C LEU A 194 -4.95 9.37 -8.34
N ALA A 195 -3.78 9.50 -7.70
CA ALA A 195 -3.69 9.89 -6.31
C ALA A 195 -4.20 11.30 -6.04
N ALA A 196 -4.02 12.25 -6.98
CA ALA A 196 -4.55 13.60 -6.86
C ALA A 196 -6.06 13.68 -7.14
N ALA A 197 -6.57 12.82 -8.03
CA ALA A 197 -7.97 12.83 -8.47
C ALA A 197 -8.95 12.56 -7.34
N ILE A 198 -8.53 11.84 -6.30
CA ILE A 198 -9.36 11.61 -5.11
C ILE A 198 -9.71 12.91 -4.39
N PHE A 199 -8.89 13.95 -4.56
CA PHE A 199 -9.13 15.25 -3.93
C PHE A 199 -10.00 16.18 -4.78
N VAL A 200 -10.24 15.84 -6.06
CA VAL A 200 -11.02 16.68 -6.98
C VAL A 200 -12.43 17.00 -6.46
N PRO A 201 -13.18 16.04 -5.88
CA PRO A 201 -14.50 16.34 -5.29
C PRO A 201 -14.47 17.39 -4.16
N PHE A 202 -13.30 17.70 -3.61
CA PHE A 202 -13.14 18.65 -2.50
C PHE A 202 -12.60 20.03 -2.93
N LEU A 203 -12.34 20.21 -4.23
CA LEU A 203 -11.89 21.49 -4.80
C LEU A 203 -13.06 22.34 -5.35
N THR A 204 -14.28 21.84 -5.23
CA THR A 204 -15.53 22.47 -5.70
C THR A 204 -16.40 22.90 -4.53
#